data_AF-A0A3N5QD92-F1
#
_entry.id   AF-A0A3N5QD92-F1
#
_cell.length_a   1.000
_cell.length_b   1.000
_cell.length_c   1.000
_cell.angle_alpha   90.00
_cell.angle_beta   90.00
_cell.angle_gamma   90.00
#
_symmetry.space_group_name_H-M   'P 1'
#
loop_
_entity.id
_entity.type
_entity.pdbx_description
1 polymer ?
#
loop_
_entity_poly.entity_id
_entity_poly.type
_entity_poly.pdbx_seq_one_letter_code
_entity_poly.pdbx_strand_id
1 'polypeptide(L)' 'MRFVTSLLGLLMIAMGSVWMMQGLGVGPAAIMQGFMVNDIRWTFYGAILALVGVAQIVWSNTRSRP' A
#
# COMPACT_ATOMS: atom_id res chain seq x y z
N MET A 1 -13.76 -16.20 5.68
CA MET A 1 -13.61 -14.76 5.35
C MET A 1 -12.25 -14.16 5.70
N ARG A 2 -11.54 -14.63 6.74
CA ARG A 2 -10.23 -14.11 7.19
C ARG A 2 -9.11 -14.10 6.13
N PHE A 3 -9.14 -15.05 5.19
CA PHE A 3 -8.16 -15.14 4.10
C PHE A 3 -8.39 -14.06 3.03
N VAL A 4 -9.66 -13.79 2.69
CA VAL A 4 -10.04 -12.75 1.71
C VAL A 4 -9.72 -11.36 2.25
N THR A 5 -9.99 -11.11 3.52
CA THR A 5 -9.66 -9.85 4.18
C THR A 5 -8.16 -9.64 4.27
N SER A 6 -7.38 -10.67 4.59
CA SER A 6 -5.91 -10.56 4.62
C SER A 6 -5.30 -10.35 3.24
N LEU A 7 -5.87 -10.97 2.20
CA LEU A 7 -5.46 -10.77 0.80
C LEU A 7 -5.74 -9.34 0.33
N LEU A 8 -6.89 -8.78 0.69
CA LEU A 8 -7.23 -7.37 0.46
C LEU A 8 -6.20 -6.42 1.09
N GLY A 9 -5.88 -6.62 2.36
CA GLY A 9 -4.86 -5.82 3.03
C GLY A 9 -3.47 -5.95 2.39
N LEU A 10 -3.11 -7.15 1.92
CA LEU A 10 -1.84 -7.38 1.22
C LEU A 10 -1.78 -6.60 -0.11
N LEU A 11 -2.88 -6.58 -0.85
CA LEU A 11 -2.99 -5.80 -2.09
C LEU A 11 -2.88 -4.29 -1.82
N MET A 12 -3.49 -3.80 -0.73
CA MET A 12 -3.38 -2.39 -0.32
C MET A 12 -1.93 -2.02 0.03
N ILE A 13 -1.21 -2.91 0.73
CA ILE A 13 0.21 -2.72 1.04
C ILE A 13 1.05 -2.71 -0.23
N ALA A 14 0.83 -3.66 -1.15
CA ALA A 14 1.55 -3.73 -2.40
C ALA A 14 1.32 -2.46 -3.25
N MET A 15 0.08 -2.01 -3.36
CA MET A 15 -0.27 -0.81 -4.13
C MET A 15 0.25 0.47 -3.49
N GLY A 16 0.15 0.60 -2.16
CA GLY A 16 0.72 1.72 -1.42
C GLY A 16 2.23 1.81 -1.56
N SER A 17 2.92 0.66 -1.53
CA SER A 17 4.37 0.59 -1.76
C SER A 17 4.74 1.02 -3.19
N VAL A 18 3.94 0.64 -4.20
CA VAL A 18 4.11 1.07 -5.60
C VAL A 18 3.92 2.59 -5.75
N TRP A 19 2.96 3.20 -5.06
CA TRP A 19 2.79 4.66 -5.05
C TRP A 19 3.91 5.38 -4.32
N MET A 20 4.40 4.82 -3.21
CA MET A 20 5.57 5.35 -2.50
C MET A 20 6.81 5.36 -3.38
N MET A 21 7.08 4.26 -4.07
CA MET A 21 8.21 4.14 -4.99
C MET A 21 8.09 5.12 -6.18
N GLN A 22 6.87 5.34 -6.72
CA GLN A 22 6.61 6.34 -7.76
C GLN A 22 6.89 7.77 -7.30
N GLY A 23 6.38 8.16 -6.13
CA GLY A 23 6.58 9.50 -5.59
C GLY A 23 8.03 9.80 -5.21
N LEU A 24 8.78 8.79 -4.76
CA LEU A 24 10.20 8.91 -4.42
C LEU A 24 11.14 8.82 -5.64
N GLY A 25 10.62 8.42 -6.80
CA GLY A 25 11.44 8.26 -8.01
C GLY A 25 12.45 7.11 -7.95
N VAL A 26 12.18 6.06 -7.15
CA VAL A 26 13.11 4.93 -6.92
C VAL A 26 12.57 3.65 -7.56
N GLY A 27 13.34 3.00 -8.45
CA GLY A 27 12.96 1.71 -9.11
C GLY A 27 12.68 1.83 -10.62
N PRO A 28 12.41 0.74 -11.39
CA PRO A 28 13.04 0.45 -12.70
C PRO A 28 12.81 1.38 -13.93
N ALA A 29 12.06 2.48 -13.78
CA ALA A 29 12.17 3.76 -14.50
C ALA A 29 11.26 4.82 -13.82
N ALA A 30 11.23 4.79 -12.48
CA ALA A 30 10.24 5.31 -11.53
C ALA A 30 8.84 4.63 -11.53
N ILE A 31 8.68 3.53 -12.29
CA ILE A 31 7.47 2.68 -12.51
C ILE A 31 6.56 3.20 -13.65
N MET A 32 6.65 2.73 -14.89
CA MET A 32 7.51 3.27 -15.96
C MET A 32 6.81 4.42 -16.77
N GLN A 33 6.66 5.59 -16.16
CA GLN A 33 6.05 6.86 -16.64
C GLN A 33 4.51 7.03 -16.52
N GLY A 34 4.14 8.10 -15.82
CA GLY A 34 2.78 8.61 -15.59
C GLY A 34 2.85 9.91 -14.78
N PHE A 35 1.71 10.58 -14.52
CA PHE A 35 1.69 11.90 -13.84
C PHE A 35 2.17 11.90 -12.37
N MET A 36 2.37 10.72 -11.79
CA MET A 36 2.64 10.52 -10.36
C MET A 36 4.13 10.47 -10.00
N VAL A 37 5.02 10.40 -10.99
CA VAL A 37 6.47 10.27 -10.79
C VAL A 37 7.08 11.59 -10.32
N ASN A 38 7.98 11.54 -9.33
CA ASN A 38 8.64 12.72 -8.71
C ASN A 38 7.71 13.69 -7.97
N ASP A 39 6.49 13.26 -7.60
CA ASP A 39 5.60 14.05 -6.74
C ASP A 39 5.44 13.38 -5.36
N ILE A 40 5.98 14.05 -4.34
CA ILE A 40 6.00 13.59 -2.95
C ILE A 40 4.60 13.37 -2.36
N ARG A 41 3.56 13.97 -2.94
CA ARG A 41 2.16 13.73 -2.55
C ARG A 41 1.80 12.25 -2.69
N TRP A 42 2.28 11.58 -3.74
CA TRP A 42 2.06 10.15 -3.96
C TRP A 42 2.80 9.28 -2.95
N THR A 43 3.94 9.75 -2.44
CA THR A 43 4.62 9.10 -1.32
C THR A 43 3.76 9.13 -0.06
N PHE A 44 3.14 10.27 0.26
CA PHE A 44 2.24 10.36 1.41
C PHE A 44 0.99 9.49 1.23
N TYR A 45 0.34 9.53 0.06
CA TYR A 45 -0.83 8.70 -0.20
C TYR A 45 -0.52 7.21 -0.20
N GLY A 46 0.61 6.81 -0.78
CA GLY A 46 1.09 5.42 -0.75
C GLY A 46 1.38 4.93 0.66
N ALA A 47 2.03 5.78 1.49
CA ALA A 47 2.31 5.47 2.89
C ALA A 47 1.02 5.29 3.70
N ILE A 48 0.03 6.18 3.52
CA ILE A 48 -1.27 6.06 4.18
C ILE A 48 -1.96 4.77 3.74
N LEU A 49 -1.99 4.47 2.44
CA LEU A 49 -2.63 3.24 1.93
C LEU A 49 -1.96 1.97 2.47
N ALA A 50 -0.63 1.95 2.53
CA ALA A 50 0.11 0.84 3.10
C ALA A 50 -0.19 0.67 4.59
N LEU A 51 -0.24 1.76 5.36
CA LEU A 51 -0.61 1.73 6.77
C LEU A 51 -2.04 1.23 6.98
N VAL A 52 -2.99 1.65 6.15
CA VAL A 52 -4.38 1.16 6.20
C VAL A 52 -4.44 -0.32 5.87
N GLY A 53 -3.68 -0.79 4.87
CA GLY A 53 -3.56 -2.21 4.55
C GLY A 53 -3.03 -3.03 5.73
N VAL A 54 -1.96 -2.56 6.39
CA VAL A 54 -1.43 -3.19 7.61
C VAL A 54 -2.48 -3.20 8.72
N ALA A 55 -3.12 -2.07 8.99
CA ALA A 55 -4.16 -1.96 10.01
C ALA A 55 -5.33 -2.91 9.73
N GLN A 56 -5.72 -3.07 8.48
CA GLN A 56 -6.79 -3.97 8.05
C GLN A 56 -6.41 -5.44 8.25
N ILE A 57 -5.18 -5.85 7.91
CA ILE A 57 -4.68 -7.21 8.18
C ILE A 57 -4.66 -7.46 9.69
N VAL A 58 -4.07 -6.53 10.45
CA VAL A 58 -3.95 -6.64 11.90
C VAL A 58 -5.33 -6.76 12.53
N TRP A 59 -6.26 -5.85 12.21
CA TRP A 59 -7.63 -5.86 12.71
C TRP A 59 -8.37 -7.16 12.34
N SER A 60 -8.26 -7.59 11.08
CA SER A 60 -8.88 -8.85 10.65
C SER A 60 -8.31 -10.06 11.37
N ASN A 61 -7.06 -10.01 11.84
CA ASN A 61 -6.42 -11.07 12.59
C ASN A 61 -6.64 -10.98 14.10
N THR A 62 -6.76 -9.79 14.68
CA THR A 62 -6.98 -9.60 16.13
C THR A 62 -8.44 -9.78 16.53
N ARG A 63 -9.41 -9.43 15.66
CA ARG A 63 -10.85 -9.65 15.92
C ARG A 63 -11.30 -11.12 15.84
N SER A 64 -10.40 -12.04 15.45
CA SER A 64 -10.68 -13.49 15.46
C SER A 64 -10.33 -14.18 16.79
N ARG A 65 -10.25 -13.43 17.91
CA ARG A 65 -10.28 -14.05 19.23
C ARG A 65 -11.74 -14.08 19.72
N PRO A 66 -12.28 -15.26 20.05
CA PRO A 66 -13.66 -15.44 20.53
C PRO A 66 -13.89 -14.69 21.86
#